data_AF-A0A519Q004-F1
#
_entry.id   AF-A0A519Q004-F1
#
_cell.length_a   1.000
_cell.length_b   1.000
_cell.length_c   1.000
_cell.angle_alpha   90.00
_cell.angle_beta   90.00
_cell.angle_gamma   90.00
#
_symmetry.space_group_name_H-M   'P 1'
#
loop_
_entity.id
_entity.type
_entity.pdbx_description
1 polymer ?
#
loop_
_entity_poly.entity_id
_entity_poly.type
_entity_poly.pdbx_seq_one_letter_code
_entity_poly.pdbx_strand_id
1 'polypeptide(L)'
;MSSEKVAAFTASAGRAQRGLSAASEALVAAGARESGLAVEAAQAMARAATPAAAAQAQATYVMGWWTRSAEQGWALGSALLNAQADAIKPLHRAATANAKRLRK
;
A
#
# COMPACT_ATOMS: atom_id res chain seq x y z
N MET A 1 0.64 32.66 11.16
CA MET A 1 -0.19 31.44 11.07
C MET A 1 -0.95 31.29 12.38
N SER A 2 -2.28 31.12 12.38
CA SER A 2 -3.02 30.94 13.65
C SER A 2 -2.76 29.55 14.25
N SER A 3 -2.85 29.41 15.57
CA SER A 3 -2.65 28.14 16.29
C SER A 3 -3.51 27.00 15.73
N GLU A 4 -4.76 27.31 15.34
CA GLU A 4 -5.69 26.37 14.71
C GLU A 4 -5.20 25.85 13.35
N LYS A 5 -4.57 26.70 12.52
CA LYS A 5 -4.00 26.28 11.23
C LYS A 5 -2.77 25.38 11.43
N VAL A 6 -1.92 25.71 12.41
CA VAL A 6 -0.75 24.90 12.77
C VAL A 6 -1.21 23.54 13.29
N ALA A 7 -2.20 23.49 14.19
CA ALA A 7 -2.74 22.24 14.71
C ALA A 7 -3.37 21.36 13.60
N ALA A 8 -4.13 21.96 12.69
CA ALA A 8 -4.71 21.24 11.55
C ALA A 8 -3.63 20.71 10.60
N PHE A 9 -2.58 21.49 10.34
CA PHE A 9 -1.45 21.08 9.51
C PHE A 9 -0.65 19.94 10.16
N THR A 10 -0.33 20.03 11.45
CA THR A 10 0.34 18.96 12.20
C THR A 10 -0.50 17.68 12.22
N ALA A 11 -1.82 17.79 12.42
CA ALA A 11 -2.73 16.65 12.36
C ALA A 11 -2.80 16.02 10.96
N SER A 12 -2.77 16.84 9.90
CA SER A 12 -2.68 16.39 8.50
C SER A 12 -1.37 15.64 8.26
N ALA A 13 -0.23 16.22 8.66
CA ALA A 13 1.09 15.60 8.52
C ALA A 13 1.17 14.25 9.25
N GLY A 14 0.69 14.18 10.49
CA GLY A 14 0.66 12.92 11.25
C GLY A 14 -0.22 11.84 10.61
N ARG A 15 -1.31 12.22 9.93
CA ARG A 15 -2.14 11.27 9.17
C ARG A 15 -1.46 10.79 7.90
N ALA A 16 -0.84 11.71 7.16
CA ALA A 16 -0.05 11.37 5.98
C ALA A 16 1.08 10.38 6.32
N GLN A 17 1.83 10.65 7.40
CA GLN A 17 2.90 9.79 7.87
C GLN A 17 2.38 8.38 8.21
N ARG A 18 1.29 8.26 8.98
CA ARG A 18 0.72 6.94 9.31
C ARG A 18 0.25 6.18 8.07
N GLY A 19 -0.38 6.87 7.13
CA GLY A 19 -0.82 6.26 5.87
C GLY A 19 0.36 5.73 5.06
N LEU A 20 1.45 6.51 4.98
CA LEU A 20 2.68 6.08 4.30
C LEU A 20 3.36 4.90 5.03
N SER A 21 3.42 4.92 6.36
CA SER A 21 3.97 3.80 7.15
C SER A 21 3.18 2.51 6.90
N ALA A 22 1.84 2.58 6.94
CA ALA A 22 0.99 1.42 6.68
C ALA A 22 1.17 0.87 5.24
N ALA A 23 1.30 1.75 4.25
CA ALA A 23 1.58 1.35 2.88
C ALA A 23 2.95 0.64 2.75
N SER A 24 3.98 1.15 3.42
CA SER A 24 5.31 0.53 3.45
C SER A 24 5.30 -0.83 4.14
N GLU A 25 4.61 -0.96 5.27
CA GLU A 25 4.45 -2.24 5.98
C GLU A 25 3.76 -3.29 5.11
N ALA A 26 2.70 -2.89 4.39
CA ALA A 26 2.00 -3.78 3.46
C ALA A 26 2.90 -4.24 2.32
N LEU A 27 3.75 -3.36 1.78
CA LEU A 27 4.71 -3.69 0.73
C LEU A 27 5.79 -4.68 1.22
N VAL A 28 6.33 -4.47 2.42
CA VAL A 28 7.29 -5.38 3.05
C VAL A 28 6.66 -6.76 3.26
N ALA A 29 5.44 -6.81 3.79
CA ALA A 29 4.72 -8.07 3.99
C ALA A 29 4.44 -8.79 2.66
N ALA A 30 4.15 -8.05 1.59
CA ALA A 30 3.98 -8.61 0.26
C ALA A 30 5.29 -9.20 -0.29
N GLY A 31 6.41 -8.49 -0.15
CA GLY A 31 7.73 -9.00 -0.56
C GLY A 31 8.15 -10.26 0.19
N ALA A 32 7.87 -10.34 1.50
CA ALA A 32 8.14 -11.53 2.30
C ALA A 32 7.32 -12.74 1.83
N ARG A 33 6.02 -12.54 1.53
CA ARG A 33 5.16 -13.59 0.97
C ARG A 33 5.65 -14.08 -0.38
N GLU A 34 6.00 -13.16 -1.28
CA GLU A 34 6.48 -13.54 -2.62
C GLU A 34 7.80 -14.31 -2.56
N SER A 35 8.68 -13.94 -1.62
CA SER A 35 9.93 -14.67 -1.38
C SER A 35 9.67 -16.13 -0.99
N GLY A 36 8.66 -16.38 -0.14
CA GLY A 36 8.24 -17.74 0.20
C GLY A 36 7.76 -18.54 -1.01
N LEU A 37 6.89 -17.95 -1.82
CA LEU A 37 6.37 -18.57 -3.04
C LEU A 37 7.46 -18.85 -4.07
N ALA A 38 8.45 -17.97 -4.18
CA ALA A 38 9.62 -18.17 -5.03
C ALA A 38 10.45 -19.37 -4.59
N VAL A 39 10.67 -19.53 -3.28
CA VAL A 39 11.37 -20.68 -2.70
C VAL A 39 10.58 -21.97 -2.93
N GLU A 40 9.27 -21.96 -2.73
CA GLU A 40 8.40 -23.12 -3.00
C GLU A 40 8.47 -23.53 -4.48
N ALA A 41 8.40 -22.57 -5.39
CA ALA A 41 8.54 -22.82 -6.82
C ALA A 41 9.92 -23.40 -7.17
N ALA A 42 10.99 -22.84 -6.61
CA ALA A 42 12.35 -23.34 -6.82
C ALA A 42 12.51 -24.79 -6.30
N GLN A 43 11.92 -25.11 -5.14
CA GLN A 43 11.91 -26.48 -4.61
C GLN A 43 11.10 -27.43 -5.49
N ALA A 44 9.95 -27.00 -6.01
CA ALA A 44 9.13 -27.79 -6.92
C ALA A 44 9.87 -28.08 -8.24
N MET A 45 10.58 -27.08 -8.78
CA MET A 45 11.45 -27.25 -9.93
C MET A 45 12.60 -28.23 -9.66
N ALA A 46 13.28 -28.10 -8.52
CA ALA A 46 14.41 -28.95 -8.15
C ALA A 46 14.02 -30.42 -7.90
N ARG A 47 12.79 -30.67 -7.45
CA ARG A 47 12.24 -32.02 -7.20
C ARG A 47 11.56 -32.64 -8.42
N ALA A 48 11.43 -31.91 -9.52
CA ALA A 48 10.74 -32.38 -10.70
C ALA A 48 11.49 -33.55 -11.36
N ALA A 49 10.78 -34.65 -11.60
CA ALA A 49 11.36 -35.83 -12.25
C ALA A 49 11.63 -35.63 -13.75
N THR A 50 11.06 -34.58 -14.36
CA THR A 50 11.22 -34.27 -15.78
C THR A 50 11.39 -32.77 -16.01
N PRO A 51 12.06 -32.37 -17.11
CA PRO A 51 12.13 -30.97 -17.51
C PRO A 51 10.76 -30.32 -17.73
N ALA A 52 9.79 -31.07 -18.25
CA ALA A 52 8.43 -30.58 -18.45
C ALA A 52 7.73 -30.25 -17.11
N ALA A 53 7.92 -31.07 -16.07
CA ALA A 53 7.38 -30.79 -14.75
C ALA A 53 8.06 -29.58 -14.08
N ALA A 54 9.37 -29.39 -14.30
CA ALA A 54 10.07 -28.19 -13.83
C ALA A 54 9.56 -26.92 -14.53
N ALA A 55 9.37 -26.97 -15.86
CA ALA A 55 8.81 -25.86 -16.63
C ALA A 55 7.37 -25.53 -16.18
N GLN A 56 6.56 -26.54 -15.86
CA GLN A 56 5.22 -26.34 -15.32
C GLN A 56 5.26 -25.61 -13.97
N ALA A 57 6.13 -26.02 -13.04
CA ALA A 57 6.29 -25.36 -11.75
C ALA A 57 6.73 -23.89 -11.91
N GLN A 58 7.67 -23.62 -12.82
CA GLN A 58 8.08 -22.26 -13.16
C GLN A 58 6.92 -21.43 -13.73
N ALA A 59 6.16 -21.98 -14.69
CA ALA A 59 5.04 -21.31 -15.32
C ALA A 59 3.93 -20.97 -14.31
N THR A 60 3.59 -21.91 -13.42
CA THR A 60 2.62 -21.68 -12.35
C THR A 60 3.05 -20.53 -11.44
N TYR A 61 4.33 -20.50 -11.05
CA TYR A 61 4.86 -19.42 -10.23
C TYR A 61 4.78 -18.06 -10.96
N VAL A 62 5.28 -17.98 -12.19
CA VAL A 62 5.32 -16.72 -12.96
C VAL A 62 3.92 -16.16 -13.21
N MET A 63 2.97 -17.02 -13.60
CA MET A 63 1.58 -16.59 -13.82
C MET A 63 0.94 -16.11 -12.52
N GLY A 64 1.17 -16.83 -11.41
CA GLY A 64 0.69 -16.39 -10.10
C GLY A 64 1.32 -15.07 -9.65
N TRP A 65 2.63 -14.90 -9.87
CA TRP A 65 3.37 -13.69 -9.53
C TRP A 65 2.82 -12.47 -10.27
N TRP A 66 2.49 -12.63 -11.56
CA TRP A 66 1.88 -11.56 -12.35
C TRP A 66 0.56 -11.07 -11.74
N THR A 67 -0.36 -11.99 -11.45
CA THR A 67 -1.67 -11.66 -10.86
C THR A 67 -1.52 -11.00 -9.50
N ARG A 68 -0.70 -11.58 -8.60
CA ARG A 68 -0.46 -11.02 -7.26
C ARG A 68 0.19 -9.64 -7.33
N SER A 69 1.13 -9.43 -8.25
CA SER A 69 1.78 -8.13 -8.43
C SER A 69 0.80 -7.06 -8.89
N ALA A 70 -0.11 -7.40 -9.81
CA ALA A 70 -1.18 -6.50 -10.23
C ALA A 70 -2.11 -6.14 -9.06
N GLU A 71 -2.57 -7.13 -8.29
CA GLU A 71 -3.42 -6.91 -7.11
C GLU A 71 -2.73 -6.03 -6.05
N GLN A 72 -1.45 -6.29 -5.78
CA GLN A 72 -0.64 -5.49 -4.85
C GLN A 72 -0.48 -4.05 -5.32
N GLY A 73 -0.27 -3.83 -6.63
CA GLY A 73 -0.22 -2.49 -7.22
C GLY A 73 -1.52 -1.71 -7.04
N TRP A 74 -2.66 -2.35 -7.30
CA TRP A 74 -3.98 -1.74 -7.07
C TRP A 74 -4.23 -1.44 -5.60
N ALA A 75 -3.92 -2.38 -4.70
CA ALA A 75 -4.07 -2.19 -3.27
C ALA A 75 -3.20 -1.03 -2.75
N LEU A 76 -1.95 -0.94 -3.19
CA LEU A 76 -1.04 0.16 -2.83
C LEU A 76 -1.58 1.50 -3.33
N GLY A 77 -2.02 1.57 -4.60
CA GLY A 77 -2.61 2.78 -5.17
C GLY A 77 -3.84 3.25 -4.38
N SER A 78 -4.75 2.34 -4.06
CA SER A 78 -5.92 2.62 -3.23
C SER A 78 -5.55 3.12 -1.84
N ALA A 79 -4.59 2.46 -1.18
CA ALA A 79 -4.12 2.85 0.15
C ALA A 79 -3.51 4.26 0.15
N LEU A 80 -2.69 4.60 -0.85
CA LEU A 80 -2.09 5.92 -0.98
C LEU A 80 -3.13 7.03 -1.25
N LEU A 81 -4.16 6.75 -2.07
CA LEU A 81 -5.25 7.69 -2.30
C LEU A 81 -6.08 7.92 -1.03
N ASN A 82 -6.39 6.85 -0.29
CA ASN A 82 -7.09 6.94 0.98
C ASN A 82 -6.27 7.71 2.03
N ALA A 83 -4.97 7.45 2.11
CA ALA A 83 -4.06 8.17 3.00
C ALA A 83 -4.02 9.67 2.68
N GLN A 84 -3.98 10.06 1.41
CA GLN A 84 -4.04 11.45 0.97
C GLN A 84 -5.37 12.11 1.35
N ALA A 85 -6.49 11.42 1.07
CA ALA A 85 -7.82 11.92 1.45
C ALA A 85 -7.92 12.11 2.97
N ASP A 86 -7.42 11.17 3.76
CA ASP A 86 -7.42 11.24 5.22
C ASP A 86 -6.53 12.36 5.77
N ALA A 87 -5.40 12.62 5.12
CA ALA A 87 -4.50 13.72 5.44
C ALA A 87 -5.15 15.08 5.20
N ILE A 88 -5.98 15.24 4.17
CA ILE A 88 -6.64 16.52 3.85
C ILE A 88 -7.80 16.84 4.81
N LYS A 89 -8.45 15.82 5.41
CA LYS A 89 -9.63 16.01 6.29
C LYS A 89 -9.47 17.07 7.39
N PRO A 90 -8.37 17.15 8.17
CA PRO A 90 -8.18 18.18 9.19
C PRO A 90 -8.14 19.60 8.61
N LEU A 91 -7.47 19.77 7.46
CA LEU A 91 -7.38 21.06 6.77
C LEU A 91 -8.75 21.51 6.27
N HIS A 92 -9.49 20.60 5.62
CA HIS A 92 -10.86 20.88 5.18
C HIS A 92 -11.75 21.27 6.37
N ARG A 93 -11.70 20.53 7.49
CA ARG A 93 -12.52 20.83 8.68
C ARG A 93 -12.21 22.22 9.23
N ALA A 94 -10.94 22.58 9.35
CA ALA A 94 -10.51 23.91 9.81
C ALA A 94 -10.97 25.01 8.84
N ALA A 95 -10.83 24.79 7.52
CA ALA A 95 -11.28 25.73 6.51
C ALA A 95 -12.81 25.96 6.57
N THR A 96 -13.60 24.88 6.68
CA THR A 96 -15.07 24.97 6.80
C THR A 96 -15.50 25.66 8.09
N ALA A 97 -14.84 25.38 9.22
CA ALA A 97 -15.11 26.05 10.49
C ALA A 97 -14.82 27.56 10.40
N ASN A 98 -13.70 27.95 9.80
CA ASN A 98 -13.35 29.35 9.59
C ASN A 98 -14.36 30.06 8.67
N ALA A 99 -14.73 29.44 7.55
CA ALA A 99 -15.73 30.01 6.62
C ALA A 99 -17.09 30.24 7.30
N LYS A 100 -17.51 29.34 8.22
CA LYS A 100 -18.74 29.54 9.02
C LYS A 100 -18.63 30.72 9.98
N ARG A 101 -17.45 30.96 10.57
CA ARG A 101 -17.21 32.11 11.47
C ARG A 101 -17.22 33.43 10.71
N LEU A 102 -16.68 33.46 9.48
CA LEU A 102 -16.62 34.65 8.62
C LEU A 102 -17.96 35.01 7.95
N ARG A 103 -18.94 34.10 7.95
CA ARG A 103 -20.32 34.36 7.48
C ARG A 103 -21.24 34.93 8.56
N LYS A 104 -20.77 35.02 9.81
CA LYS A 104 -21.41 35.79 10.88
C LYS A 104 -20.85 37.21 10.90
#